data_AF-A0AAU7EZF7-F1
#
_entry.id   AF-A0AAU7EZF7-F1
#
_cell.length_a   1.000
_cell.length_b   1.000
_cell.length_c   1.000
_cell.angle_alpha   90.00
_cell.angle_beta   90.00
_cell.angle_gamma   90.00
#
_symmetry.space_group_name_H-M   'P 1'
#
loop_
_entity.id
_entity.type
_entity.pdbx_description
1 polymer ?
#
loop_
_entity_poly.entity_id
_entity_poly.type
_entity_poly.pdbx_seq_one_letter_code
_entity_poly.pdbx_strand_id
1 'polypeptide(L)' 'MSDYPMDETDSDHRNRQFGQALGLDSDEVESWVSAIEEDGSGMGYVVHFSSETPVDVLAKVQGLGDDLMINIGPID' A
#
# COMPACT_ATOMS: atom_id res chain seq x y z
N MET A 1 -0.61 -10.33 -26.64
CA MET A 1 -1.54 -10.66 -25.55
C MET A 1 -0.69 -10.62 -24.30
N SER A 2 -1.02 -9.71 -23.37
CA SER A 2 -0.16 -9.32 -22.25
C SER A 2 0.21 -10.52 -21.38
N ASP A 3 1.49 -10.85 -21.40
CA ASP A 3 2.15 -11.69 -20.43
C ASP A 3 2.44 -10.77 -19.23
N TYR A 4 1.47 -10.62 -18.33
CA TYR A 4 1.77 -10.19 -16.98
C TYR A 4 2.10 -11.48 -16.23
N PRO A 5 3.39 -11.79 -15.96
CA PRO A 5 3.70 -12.82 -15.01
C PRO A 5 3.09 -12.37 -13.68
N MET A 6 2.02 -13.03 -13.27
CA MET A 6 1.58 -13.02 -11.88
C MET A 6 2.64 -13.78 -11.10
N ASP A 7 3.75 -13.12 -10.83
CA ASP A 7 4.73 -13.58 -9.88
C ASP A 7 4.09 -13.38 -8.50
N GLU A 8 3.50 -14.44 -7.95
CA GLU A 8 3.02 -14.47 -6.56
C GLU A 8 4.13 -14.03 -5.58
N THR A 9 5.40 -14.14 -5.99
CA THR A 9 6.59 -13.65 -5.29
C THR A 9 6.71 -12.12 -5.25
N ASP A 10 6.25 -11.42 -6.30
CA ASP A 10 6.36 -9.95 -6.39
C ASP A 10 5.33 -9.26 -5.49
N SER A 11 4.12 -9.80 -5.40
CA SER A 11 3.06 -9.22 -4.55
C SER A 11 3.44 -9.23 -3.08
N ASP A 12 4.01 -10.33 -2.59
CA ASP A 12 4.43 -10.48 -1.19
C ASP A 12 5.61 -9.54 -0.86
N HIS A 13 6.60 -9.49 -1.74
CA HIS A 13 7.76 -8.61 -1.59
C HIS A 13 7.35 -7.14 -1.61
N ARG A 14 6.44 -6.80 -2.54
CA ARG A 14 5.87 -5.47 -2.66
C ARG A 14 5.05 -5.11 -1.42
N ASN A 15 4.11 -5.95 -0.99
CA ASN A 15 3.29 -5.70 0.21
C ASN A 15 4.15 -5.50 1.45
N ARG A 16 5.29 -6.17 1.55
CA ARG A 16 6.25 -5.96 2.63
C ARG A 16 6.95 -4.60 2.56
N GLN A 17 7.34 -4.14 1.37
CA GLN A 17 7.89 -2.81 1.15
C GLN A 17 6.87 -1.71 1.50
N PHE A 18 5.64 -1.84 1.00
CA PHE A 18 4.54 -0.94 1.36
C PHE A 18 4.23 -0.98 2.86
N GLY A 19 4.22 -2.16 3.46
CA GLY A 19 4.02 -2.35 4.89
C GLY A 19 5.07 -1.62 5.70
N GLN A 20 6.35 -1.73 5.36
CA GLN A 20 7.41 -0.99 6.03
C GLN A 20 7.24 0.53 5.93
N ALA A 21 6.85 1.04 4.77
CA ALA A 21 6.61 2.47 4.57
C ALA A 21 5.37 2.98 5.35
N LEU A 22 4.33 2.15 5.44
CA LEU A 22 3.08 2.46 6.14
C LEU A 22 3.14 2.16 7.65
N GLY A 23 4.14 1.41 8.12
CA GLY A 23 4.15 0.86 9.48
C GLY A 23 3.14 -0.26 9.70
N LEU A 24 2.78 -0.99 8.64
CA LEU A 24 1.86 -2.12 8.63
C LEU A 24 2.58 -3.44 8.29
N ASP A 25 1.98 -4.56 8.67
CA ASP A 25 2.43 -5.87 8.19
C ASP A 25 1.99 -6.12 6.75
N SER A 26 2.70 -6.99 6.03
CA SER A 26 2.36 -7.36 4.64
C SER A 26 0.95 -7.94 4.52
N ASP A 27 0.51 -8.70 5.53
CA ASP A 27 -0.83 -9.28 5.59
C ASP A 27 -1.92 -8.19 5.76
N GLU A 28 -1.62 -7.14 6.52
CA GLU A 28 -2.52 -5.99 6.70
C GLU A 28 -2.62 -5.18 5.41
N VAL A 29 -1.48 -4.96 4.74
CA VAL A 29 -1.45 -4.31 3.43
C VAL A 29 -2.31 -5.09 2.44
N GLU A 30 -2.10 -6.40 2.31
CA GLU A 30 -2.90 -7.22 1.39
C GLU A 30 -4.39 -7.23 1.72
N SER A 31 -4.73 -7.28 3.00
CA SER A 31 -6.14 -7.39 3.44
C SER A 31 -6.91 -6.08 3.29
N TRP A 32 -6.24 -4.94 3.47
CA TRP A 32 -6.90 -3.64 3.59
C TRP A 32 -6.65 -2.70 2.41
N VAL A 33 -5.50 -2.81 1.75
CA VAL A 33 -5.20 -2.00 0.56
C VAL A 33 -6.02 -2.48 -0.61
N SER A 34 -6.83 -1.57 -1.15
CA SER A 34 -7.68 -1.82 -2.31
C SER A 34 -6.94 -1.56 -3.62
N ALA A 35 -6.10 -0.52 -3.65
CA ALA A 35 -5.33 -0.16 -4.83
C ALA A 35 -4.03 0.55 -4.47
N ILE A 36 -3.06 0.47 -5.38
CA ILE A 36 -1.78 1.18 -5.29
C ILE A 36 -1.56 1.84 -6.65
N GLU A 37 -1.39 3.14 -6.64
CA GLU A 37 -1.15 3.96 -7.83
C GLU A 37 0.19 4.65 -7.71
N GLU A 38 0.90 4.80 -8.82
CA GLU A 38 2.10 5.63 -8.86
C GLU A 38 1.66 7.10 -8.98
N ASP A 39 2.27 8.02 -8.23
CA ASP A 39 1.82 9.43 -8.17
C ASP A 39 2.00 10.22 -9.48
N GLY A 40 2.42 9.54 -10.55
CA GLY A 40 2.68 10.09 -11.88
C GLY A 40 3.99 10.88 -11.99
N SER A 41 4.62 11.21 -10.86
CA SER A 41 5.92 11.89 -10.81
C SER A 41 7.09 10.90 -10.74
N GLY A 42 6.81 9.60 -10.57
CA GLY A 42 7.82 8.56 -10.33
C GLY A 42 8.57 8.74 -9.02
N MET A 43 8.06 9.59 -8.14
CA MET A 43 8.67 9.92 -6.83
C MET A 43 7.88 9.34 -5.68
N GLY A 44 6.83 8.56 -5.95
CA GLY A 44 6.14 7.83 -4.90
C GLY A 44 4.91 7.09 -5.35
N TYR A 45 4.31 6.43 -4.37
CA TYR A 45 3.10 5.64 -4.53
C TYR A 45 2.00 6.17 -3.64
N VAL A 46 0.80 6.26 -4.21
CA VAL A 46 -0.45 6.53 -3.52
C VAL A 46 -1.11 5.20 -3.21
N VAL A 47 -1.27 4.92 -1.93
CA VAL A 47 -1.93 3.72 -1.44
C VAL A 47 -3.37 4.07 -1.09
N HIS A 48 -4.31 3.27 -1.58
CA HIS A 48 -5.73 3.40 -1.32
C HIS A 48 -6.19 2.26 -0.40
N PHE A 49 -6.74 2.61 0.75
CA PHE A 49 -7.34 1.70 1.70
C PHE A 49 -8.82 1.48 1.39
N SER A 50 -9.31 0.29 1.70
CA SER A 50 -10.73 -0.03 1.64
C SER A 50 -11.49 0.75 2.72
N SER A 51 -12.73 1.15 2.43
CA SER A 51 -13.61 1.79 3.42
C SER A 51 -13.98 0.87 4.60
N GLU A 52 -13.74 -0.43 4.48
CA GLU A 52 -13.91 -1.43 5.55
C GLU A 52 -12.68 -1.55 6.46
N THR A 53 -11.60 -0.81 6.19
CA THR A 53 -10.38 -0.87 6.98
C THR A 53 -10.64 -0.39 8.41
N PRO A 54 -10.27 -1.18 9.43
CA PRO A 54 -10.43 -0.77 10.82
C PRO A 54 -9.62 0.47 11.14
N VAL A 55 -10.19 1.37 11.95
CA VAL A 55 -9.49 2.58 12.42
C VAL A 55 -8.19 2.25 13.16
N ASP A 56 -8.12 1.09 13.83
CA ASP A 56 -6.91 0.63 14.51
C ASP A 56 -5.74 0.38 13.54
N VAL A 57 -6.04 -0.08 12.31
CA VAL A 57 -5.05 -0.28 11.25
C VAL A 57 -4.65 1.08 10.66
N LEU A 58 -5.62 1.93 10.34
CA LEU A 58 -5.36 3.28 9.81
C LEU A 58 -4.54 4.14 10.81
N ALA A 59 -4.79 3.98 12.11
CA ALA A 59 -4.07 4.69 13.17
C ALA A 59 -2.59 4.29 13.29
N LYS A 60 -2.19 3.10 12.81
CA LYS A 60 -0.78 2.72 12.71
C LYS A 60 -0.06 3.51 11.61
N VAL A 61 -0.80 3.90 10.56
CA VAL A 61 -0.25 4.60 9.40
C VAL A 61 0.01 6.06 9.74
N GLN A 62 1.29 6.39 9.91
CA GLN A 62 1.69 7.76 10.19
C GLN A 62 1.41 8.68 8.99
N GLY A 63 0.65 9.75 9.23
CA GLY A 63 0.32 10.74 8.21
C GLY A 63 -0.97 10.48 7.43
N LEU A 64 -1.65 9.34 7.67
CA LEU A 64 -2.93 9.02 7.03
C LEU A 64 -4.09 9.79 7.68
N GLY A 65 -4.11 9.87 9.02
CA GLY A 65 -5.18 10.55 9.75
C GLY A 65 -6.53 9.85 9.58
N ASP A 66 -7.55 10.62 9.18
CA ASP A 66 -8.92 10.12 8.89
C ASP A 66 -9.14 9.82 7.40
N ASP A 67 -8.11 9.94 6.56
CA ASP A 67 -8.19 9.63 5.14
C ASP A 67 -8.04 8.13 4.86
N LEU A 68 -8.50 7.73 3.68
CA LEU A 68 -8.34 6.36 3.14
C LEU A 68 -7.28 6.30 2.03
N MET A 69 -6.54 7.39 1.80
CA MET A 69 -5.43 7.39 0.87
C MET A 69 -4.23 8.12 1.45
N ILE A 70 -3.02 7.61 1.18
CA ILE A 70 -1.77 8.25 1.57
C ILE A 70 -0.73 8.09 0.48
N ASN A 71 0.01 9.18 0.24
CA ASN A 71 1.24 9.12 -0.55
C ASN A 71 2.39 8.78 0.40
N ILE A 72 3.01 7.62 0.20
CA ILE A 72 4.14 7.14 1.02
C ILE A 72 5.51 7.55 0.49
N GLY A 73 5.55 8.36 -0.56
CA GLY A 73 6.78 8.78 -1.21
C GLY A 73 7.50 7.60 -1.90
N PRO A 74 8.78 7.78 -2.24
CA PRO A 74 9.53 6.77 -2.97
C PRO A 74 9.91 5.63 -2.03
N ILE A 75 9.69 4.39 -2.48
CA ILE A 75 10.13 3.19 -1.80
C ILE A 75 11.40 2.70 -2.50
N ASP A 76 12.47 2.52 -1.74
CA ASP A 76 13.80 2.04 -2.19
C ASP A 76 13.85 0.50 -2.22
#